data_AF-A0A6L3ILZ4-F1
#
_entry.id   AF-A0A6L3ILZ4-F1
#
_cell.length_a   1.000
_cell.length_b   1.000
_cell.length_c   1.000
_cell.angle_alpha   90.00
_cell.angle_beta   90.00
_cell.angle_gamma   90.00
#
_symmetry.space_group_name_H-M   'P 1'
#
loop_
_entity.id
_entity.type
_entity.pdbx_description
1 polymer ?
#
loop_
_entity_poly.entity_id
_entity_poly.type
_entity_poly.pdbx_seq_one_letter_code
_entity_poly.pdbx_strand_id
1 'polypeptide(L)'
;TTSSHEEGCSRRWSLATHKFLGKNGKVCGVEVEQVEWIPGPDGGRPVMKPTGKVEVIEADLVLLAMGFLKPEHPQFAENVFVAGDAASGASLVVRAIASGRKAATDIDSYLNK
;
A
#
# COMPACT_ATOMS: atom_id res chain seq x y z
N THR A 1 15.42 -5.44 -15.07
CA THR A 1 15.78 -5.62 -13.66
C THR A 1 15.52 -4.29 -12.97
N THR A 2 15.09 -4.26 -11.71
CA THR A 2 14.95 -2.96 -10.99
C THR A 2 16.29 -2.60 -10.35
N SER A 3 16.56 -1.31 -10.12
CA SER A 3 17.83 -0.83 -9.51
C SER A 3 18.18 -1.58 -8.22
N SER A 4 17.19 -1.93 -7.40
CA SER A 4 17.37 -2.73 -6.19
C SER A 4 18.04 -4.10 -6.42
N HIS A 5 17.88 -4.72 -7.59
CA HIS A 5 18.56 -5.99 -7.90
C HIS A 5 20.04 -5.76 -8.21
N GLU A 6 20.37 -4.63 -8.83
CA GLU A 6 21.76 -4.25 -9.12
C GLU A 6 22.53 -3.93 -7.83
N GLU A 7 21.81 -3.47 -6.80
CA GLU A 7 22.32 -3.25 -5.44
C GLU A 7 22.42 -4.55 -4.61
N GLY A 8 22.10 -5.72 -5.20
CA GLY A 8 22.27 -7.02 -4.56
C GLY A 8 21.09 -7.50 -3.69
N CYS A 9 19.92 -6.86 -3.76
CA CYS A 9 18.75 -7.33 -3.04
C CYS A 9 18.19 -8.64 -3.62
N SER A 10 17.90 -9.60 -2.74
CA SER A 10 17.16 -10.82 -3.10
C SER A 10 15.66 -10.56 -3.14
N ARG A 11 15.00 -10.96 -4.23
CA ARG A 11 13.55 -10.80 -4.39
C ARG A 11 12.87 -12.16 -4.49
N ARG A 12 11.94 -12.41 -3.58
CA ARG A 12 11.07 -13.60 -3.59
C ARG A 12 9.65 -13.16 -3.91
N TRP A 13 9.04 -13.83 -4.87
CA TRP A 13 7.68 -13.53 -5.35
C TRP A 13 6.71 -14.58 -4.83
N SER A 14 5.42 -14.28 -4.92
CA SER A 14 4.37 -15.26 -4.62
C SER A 14 4.46 -15.84 -3.20
N LEU A 15 4.75 -14.98 -2.22
CA LEU A 15 4.76 -15.31 -0.80
C LEU A 15 3.72 -14.45 -0.07
N ALA A 16 2.91 -15.08 0.77
CA ALA A 16 2.04 -14.43 1.74
C ALA A 16 2.64 -14.53 3.14
N THR A 17 2.65 -13.44 3.90
CA THR A 17 3.14 -13.42 5.28
C THR A 17 2.03 -13.87 6.23
N HIS A 18 2.33 -14.80 7.14
CA HIS A 18 1.38 -15.30 8.14
C HIS A 18 1.59 -14.69 9.52
N LYS A 19 2.84 -14.71 10.03
CA LYS A 19 3.18 -14.16 11.34
C LYS A 19 4.66 -13.83 11.44
N PHE A 20 4.98 -12.91 12.35
CA PHE A 20 6.34 -12.65 12.79
C PHE A 20 6.70 -13.56 13.96
N LEU A 21 7.89 -14.13 13.91
CA LEU A 21 8.47 -14.93 14.98
C LEU A 21 9.40 -14.03 15.79
N GLY A 22 9.35 -14.17 17.11
CA GLY A 22 10.19 -13.37 18.00
C GLY A 22 10.68 -14.13 19.22
N LYS A 23 11.86 -13.74 19.69
CA LYS A 23 12.52 -14.25 20.89
C LYS A 23 13.07 -13.09 21.69
N ASN A 24 12.81 -13.07 23.00
CA ASN A 24 13.28 -12.03 23.92
C ASN A 24 12.93 -10.59 23.45
N GLY A 25 11.72 -10.40 22.92
CA GLY A 25 11.24 -9.10 22.45
C GLY A 25 11.85 -8.63 21.12
N LYS A 26 12.61 -9.48 20.41
CA LYS A 26 13.18 -9.18 19.09
C LYS A 26 12.59 -10.10 18.03
N VAL A 27 12.38 -9.59 16.82
CA VAL A 27 12.05 -10.43 15.67
C VAL A 27 13.24 -11.31 15.34
N CYS A 28 12.97 -12.57 14.99
CA CYS A 28 14.00 -13.51 14.51
C CYS A 28 13.61 -14.20 13.21
N GLY A 29 12.36 -14.06 12.76
CA GLY A 29 11.95 -14.59 11.46
C GLY A 29 10.54 -14.22 11.08
N VAL A 30 10.17 -14.58 9.86
CA VAL A 30 8.85 -14.38 9.28
C VAL A 30 8.37 -15.71 8.72
N GLU A 31 7.24 -16.21 9.22
CA GLU A 31 6.57 -17.36 8.62
C GLU A 31 5.82 -16.88 7.38
N VAL A 32 6.14 -17.47 6.24
CA VAL A 32 5.53 -17.16 4.94
C VAL A 32 5.02 -18.43 4.28
N GLU A 33 4.01 -18.29 3.43
CA GLU A 33 3.48 -19.37 2.61
C GLU A 33 3.60 -19.02 1.13
N GLN A 34 4.03 -19.97 0.31
CA GLN A 34 3.94 -19.83 -1.13
C GLN A 34 2.47 -19.80 -1.57
N VAL A 35 2.14 -18.85 -2.46
CA VAL A 35 0.79 -18.69 -3.03
C VAL A 35 0.81 -18.75 -4.55
N GLU A 36 -0.30 -19.18 -5.12
CA GLU A 36 -0.54 -19.12 -6.57
C GLU A 36 -1.61 -18.06 -6.84
N TRP A 37 -1.44 -17.28 -7.93
CA TRP A 37 -2.43 -16.30 -8.36
C TRP A 37 -3.25 -16.88 -9.50
N ILE A 38 -4.53 -17.11 -9.24
CA ILE A 38 -5.47 -17.63 -10.23
C ILE A 38 -6.22 -16.44 -10.84
N PRO A 39 -6.31 -16.35 -12.18
CA PRO A 39 -7.13 -15.32 -12.82
C PRO A 39 -8.54 -15.27 -12.23
N GLY A 40 -9.02 -14.06 -11.93
CA GLY A 40 -10.38 -13.89 -11.44
C GLY A 40 -11.41 -14.25 -12.51
N PRO A 41 -12.63 -14.67 -12.13
CA PRO A 41 -13.73 -14.80 -13.07
C PRO A 41 -13.89 -13.51 -13.88
N ASP A 42 -14.13 -13.64 -15.19
CA ASP A 42 -14.41 -12.53 -16.11
C ASP A 42 -13.35 -11.42 -16.17
N GLY A 43 -12.08 -11.76 -15.90
CA GLY A 43 -10.98 -10.77 -15.89
C GLY A 43 -10.96 -9.90 -14.63
N GLY A 44 -11.71 -10.29 -13.60
CA GLY A 44 -11.70 -9.66 -12.29
C GLY A 44 -10.35 -9.82 -11.55
N ARG A 45 -10.33 -9.35 -10.30
CA ARG A 45 -9.12 -9.43 -9.46
C ARG A 45 -8.67 -10.89 -9.33
N PRO A 46 -7.38 -11.19 -9.55
CA PRO A 46 -6.84 -12.52 -9.30
C PRO A 46 -7.10 -12.98 -7.87
N VAL A 47 -7.40 -14.27 -7.72
CA VAL A 47 -7.58 -14.92 -6.43
C VAL A 47 -6.24 -15.49 -5.98
N MET A 48 -5.81 -15.10 -4.79
CA MET A 48 -4.66 -15.69 -4.14
C MET A 48 -5.05 -17.06 -3.57
N LYS A 49 -4.36 -18.13 -3.99
CA LYS A 49 -4.56 -19.50 -3.50
C LYS A 49 -3.35 -19.95 -2.68
N PRO A 50 -3.52 -20.28 -1.38
CA PRO A 50 -2.49 -20.91 -0.56
C PRO A 50 -2.08 -22.28 -1.11
N THR A 51 -0.79 -22.63 -1.05
CA THR A 51 -0.26 -23.90 -1.56
C THR A 51 0.01 -24.94 -0.46
N GLY A 52 -0.10 -24.55 0.81
CA GLY A 52 0.31 -25.31 1.99
C GLY A 52 1.83 -25.33 2.24
N LYS A 53 2.64 -24.74 1.35
CA LYS A 53 4.10 -24.71 1.48
C LYS A 53 4.53 -23.55 2.36
N VAL A 54 4.62 -23.82 3.65
CA VAL A 54 5.06 -22.86 4.67
C VAL A 54 6.57 -22.98 4.89
N GLU A 55 7.23 -21.84 5.04
CA GLU A 55 8.65 -21.74 5.41
C GLU A 55 8.86 -20.57 6.37
N VAL A 56 10.03 -20.54 7.02
CA VAL A 56 10.49 -19.41 7.82
C VAL A 56 11.65 -18.73 7.10
N ILE A 57 11.52 -17.41 6.91
CA ILE A 57 12.64 -16.55 6.50
C ILE A 57 13.24 -15.95 7.77
N GLU A 58 14.50 -16.28 8.06
CA GLU A 58 15.24 -15.67 9.17
C GLU A 58 15.40 -14.16 8.94
N ALA A 59 15.07 -13.36 9.96
CA ALA A 59 15.10 -11.90 9.87
C ALA A 59 15.25 -11.25 11.24
N ASP A 60 16.23 -10.37 11.38
CA ASP A 60 16.44 -9.54 12.57
C ASP A 60 15.69 -8.18 12.51
N LEU A 61 15.21 -7.80 11.33
CA LEU A 61 14.44 -6.57 11.08
C LEU A 61 13.40 -6.81 9.98
N VAL A 62 12.18 -6.32 10.21
CA VAL A 62 11.10 -6.33 9.22
C VAL A 62 10.65 -4.89 8.95
N LEU A 63 10.69 -4.46 7.68
CA LEU A 63 10.21 -3.16 7.24
C LEU A 63 8.87 -3.31 6.52
N LEU A 64 7.81 -2.78 7.12
CA LEU A 64 6.47 -2.82 6.53
C LEU A 64 6.33 -1.72 5.47
N ALA A 65 6.18 -2.13 4.21
CA ALA A 65 6.00 -1.25 3.06
C ALA A 65 4.68 -1.53 2.32
N MET A 66 3.59 -1.69 3.06
CA MET A 66 2.25 -2.05 2.54
C MET A 66 1.47 -0.87 1.93
N GLY A 67 2.06 0.33 1.94
CA GLY A 67 1.39 1.57 1.56
C GLY A 67 0.57 2.17 2.71
N PHE A 68 -0.19 3.23 2.39
CA PHE A 68 -1.01 3.97 3.34
C PHE A 68 -2.45 4.08 2.85
N LEU A 69 -3.39 4.06 3.81
CA LEU A 69 -4.78 4.44 3.55
C LEU A 69 -4.92 5.97 3.61
N LYS A 70 -6.02 6.49 3.07
CA LYS A 70 -6.40 7.88 3.32
C LYS A 70 -6.84 8.06 4.78
N PRO A 71 -6.70 9.27 5.36
CA PRO A 71 -7.28 9.56 6.67
C PRO A 71 -8.80 9.44 6.63
N GLU A 72 -9.40 9.09 7.77
CA GLU A 72 -10.84 9.23 7.97
C GLU A 72 -11.20 10.72 7.91
N HIS A 73 -12.20 11.04 7.09
CA HIS A 73 -12.65 12.42 6.92
C HIS A 73 -13.83 12.67 7.85
N PRO A 74 -13.79 13.69 8.71
CA PRO A 74 -14.98 14.14 9.41
C PRO A 74 -15.96 14.78 8.42
N GLN A 75 -17.16 15.11 8.90
CA GLN A 75 -17.99 16.05 8.17
C GLN A 75 -17.31 17.43 8.19
N PHE A 76 -16.90 17.89 7.01
CA PHE A 76 -16.28 19.19 6.83
C PHE A 76 -17.33 20.30 6.78
N ALA A 77 -16.95 21.50 7.25
CA ALA A 77 -17.70 22.72 6.95
C ALA A 77 -17.61 23.04 5.45
N GLU A 78 -18.56 23.81 4.93
CA GLU A 78 -18.64 24.10 3.48
C GLU A 78 -17.42 24.83 2.91
N ASN A 79 -16.67 25.53 3.76
CA ASN A 79 -15.46 26.27 3.40
C ASN A 79 -14.15 25.46 3.53
N VAL A 80 -14.23 24.14 3.74
CA VAL A 80 -13.05 23.27 3.86
C VAL A 80 -12.93 22.37 2.64
N PHE A 81 -11.75 22.39 2.02
CA PHE A 81 -11.43 21.67 0.79
C PHE A 81 -10.20 20.77 1.03
N VAL A 82 -10.20 19.57 0.44
CA VAL A 82 -9.11 18.58 0.61
C VAL A 82 -8.64 18.12 -0.76
N ALA A 83 -7.32 18.01 -0.93
CA ALA A 83 -6.68 17.55 -2.18
C ALA A 83 -5.54 16.57 -1.89
N GLY A 84 -5.01 15.95 -2.95
CA GLY A 84 -3.90 15.02 -2.88
C GLY A 84 -4.22 13.72 -2.16
N ASP A 85 -3.18 13.09 -1.62
CA ASP A 85 -3.30 11.79 -0.95
C ASP A 85 -4.19 11.84 0.30
N ALA A 86 -4.28 13.01 0.94
CA ALA A 86 -5.23 13.24 2.02
C ALA A 86 -6.68 13.07 1.54
N ALA A 87 -7.01 13.42 0.29
CA ALA A 87 -8.36 13.30 -0.28
C ALA A 87 -8.66 11.88 -0.79
N SER A 88 -7.75 11.31 -1.59
CA SER A 88 -8.00 10.08 -2.35
C SER A 88 -7.23 8.85 -1.88
N GLY A 89 -6.30 9.00 -0.93
CA GLY A 89 -5.30 7.99 -0.58
C GLY A 89 -4.07 8.07 -1.47
N ALA A 90 -3.05 7.27 -1.13
CA ALA A 90 -1.73 7.29 -1.76
C ALA A 90 -1.84 7.19 -3.30
N SER A 91 -1.28 8.18 -4.00
CA SER A 91 -1.37 8.28 -5.46
C SER A 91 -0.12 8.86 -6.10
N LEU A 92 -0.21 9.18 -7.39
CA LEU A 92 0.88 9.81 -8.15
C LEU A 92 0.94 11.31 -7.87
N VAL A 93 2.14 11.88 -7.87
CA VAL A 93 2.38 13.32 -7.69
C VAL A 93 1.55 14.16 -8.68
N VAL A 94 1.44 13.75 -9.94
CA VAL A 94 0.64 14.48 -10.94
C VAL A 94 -0.86 14.50 -10.59
N ARG A 95 -1.38 13.45 -9.96
CA ARG A 95 -2.77 13.40 -9.49
C ARG A 95 -2.97 14.32 -8.29
N ALA A 96 -1.99 14.39 -7.39
CA ALA A 96 -2.01 15.36 -6.31
C ALA A 96 -2.04 16.80 -6.83
N ILE A 97 -1.20 17.13 -7.82
CA ILE A 97 -1.21 18.46 -8.47
C ILE A 97 -2.55 18.75 -9.15
N ALA A 98 -3.09 17.80 -9.90
CA ALA A 98 -4.37 17.97 -10.60
C ALA A 98 -5.53 18.21 -9.61
N SER A 99 -5.60 17.43 -8.52
CA SER A 99 -6.61 17.63 -7.48
C SER A 99 -6.43 18.96 -6.73
N GLY A 100 -5.20 19.42 -6.50
CA GLY A 100 -4.93 20.73 -5.92
C GLY A 100 -5.43 21.88 -6.80
N ARG A 101 -5.24 21.79 -8.12
CA ARG A 101 -5.80 22.77 -9.08
C ARG A 101 -7.32 22.81 -9.02
N LYS A 102 -7.97 21.64 -8.95
CA LYS A 102 -9.43 21.57 -8.80
C LYS A 102 -9.90 22.22 -7.50
N ALA A 103 -9.27 21.89 -6.37
CA ALA A 103 -9.61 22.50 -5.09
C ALA A 103 -9.45 24.03 -5.10
N ALA A 104 -8.44 24.56 -5.80
CA ALA A 104 -8.27 26.00 -5.97
C ALA A 104 -9.44 26.65 -6.75
N THR A 105 -9.90 26.02 -7.83
CA THR A 105 -11.10 26.47 -8.56
C THR A 105 -12.36 26.44 -7.68
N ASP A 106 -12.51 25.40 -6.86
CA ASP A 106 -13.67 25.25 -5.96
C ASP A 106 -13.65 26.31 -4.84
N ILE A 107 -12.47 26.64 -4.29
CA ILE A 107 -12.26 27.72 -3.31
C ILE A 107 -12.62 29.08 -3.92
N ASP A 108 -12.09 29.38 -5.11
CA ASP A 108 -12.38 30.64 -5.80
C ASP A 108 -13.89 30.80 -6.06
N SER A 109 -14.53 29.72 -6.51
CA SER A 109 -15.99 29.69 -6.72
C SER A 109 -16.79 29.86 -5.42
N TYR A 110 -16.27 29.39 -4.28
CA TYR A 110 -16.91 29.56 -2.97
C TYR A 110 -16.81 31.00 -2.47
N LEU A 111 -15.65 31.66 -2.66
CA LEU A 111 -15.42 33.03 -2.20
C LEU A 111 -16.11 34.09 -3.05
N ASN A 112 -16.37 33.79 -4.33
CA ASN A 112 -17.02 34.70 -5.27
C ASN A 112 -18.54 34.48 -5.39
N LYS A 113 -19.14 33.66 -4.52
CA LYS A 113 -20.59 33.56 -4.33
C LYS A 113 -21.08 34.61 -3.35
#